data_AF-A0A5E4LWH7-F1
#
_entry.id   AF-A0A5E4LWH7-F1
#
_cell.length_a   1.000
_cell.length_b   1.000
_cell.length_c   1.000
_cell.angle_alpha   90.00
_cell.angle_beta   90.00
_cell.angle_gamma   90.00
#
_symmetry.space_group_name_H-M   'P 1'
#
loop_
_entity.id
_entity.type
_entity.pdbx_description
1 polymer ?
#
loop_
_entity_poly.entity_id
_entity_poly.type
_entity_poly.pdbx_seq_one_letter_code
_entity_poly.pdbx_strand_id
1 'polypeptide(L)'
;MTSKQEILKQGFVDVKVFVAGLRQSHRLEVQKQKTAHGDVPFLVCKHYIPATEMVRLAEEFQLPIKHKDTVVFPKGTMPSTFAEKIATVEPDTIEAEVE
;
A
#
# COMPACT_ATOMS: atom_id res chain seq x y z
N MET A 1 2.14 18.15 2.28
CA MET A 1 1.62 16.78 2.50
C MET A 1 2.30 15.89 1.49
N THR A 2 2.89 14.78 1.92
CA THR A 2 3.50 13.81 1.00
C THR A 2 2.38 13.14 0.22
N SER A 3 2.41 13.25 -1.10
CA SER A 3 1.40 12.67 -1.98
C SER A 3 1.57 11.15 -2.06
N LYS A 4 0.48 10.41 -2.30
CA LYS A 4 0.50 8.95 -2.49
C LYS A 4 1.55 8.50 -3.51
N GLN A 5 1.70 9.25 -4.60
CA GLN A 5 2.66 8.95 -5.66
C GLN A 5 4.11 9.07 -5.19
N GLU A 6 4.41 10.04 -4.34
CA GLU A 6 5.74 10.21 -3.75
C GLU A 6 6.07 9.07 -2.79
N ILE A 7 5.12 8.64 -1.95
CA ILE A 7 5.30 7.51 -1.04
C ILE A 7 5.61 6.22 -1.81
N LEU A 8 4.87 5.96 -2.90
CA LEU A 8 5.09 4.80 -3.74
C LEU A 8 6.44 4.84 -4.46
N LYS A 9 6.91 6.02 -4.89
CA LYS A 9 8.24 6.20 -5.51
C LYS A 9 9.38 6.07 -4.51
N GLN A 10 9.20 6.60 -3.30
CA GLN A 10 10.20 6.61 -2.24
C GLN A 10 10.34 5.23 -1.57
N GLY A 11 9.28 4.42 -1.58
CA GLY A 11 9.28 3.08 -1.01
C GLY A 11 9.13 3.04 0.52
N PHE A 12 9.01 4.20 1.17
CA PHE A 12 8.75 4.30 2.60
C PHE A 12 8.08 5.63 2.97
N VAL A 13 7.49 5.69 4.15
CA VAL A 13 6.98 6.93 4.77
C VAL A 13 7.28 6.92 6.28
N ASP A 14 7.80 8.04 6.77
CA ASP A 14 8.04 8.24 8.20
C ASP A 14 6.80 8.88 8.83
N VAL A 15 6.20 8.22 9.82
CA VAL A 15 4.94 8.62 10.46
C VAL A 15 5.12 8.81 11.94
N LYS A 16 4.33 9.73 12.52
CA LYS A 16 4.23 9.90 13.97
C LYS A 16 2.94 9.24 14.44
N VAL A 17 3.06 8.28 15.34
CA VAL A 17 1.92 7.56 15.92
C VAL A 17 1.94 7.63 17.44
N PHE A 18 0.75 7.51 18.03
CA PHE A 18 0.60 7.36 19.47
C PHE A 18 0.45 5.89 19.85
N VAL A 19 1.36 5.40 20.71
CA VAL A 19 1.33 4.03 21.22
C VAL A 19 1.38 4.11 22.74
N ALA A 20 0.34 3.59 23.42
CA ALA A 20 0.23 3.59 24.88
C ALA A 20 0.48 4.97 25.54
N GLY A 21 -0.02 6.05 24.91
CA GLY A 21 0.14 7.42 25.42
C GLY A 21 1.46 8.11 25.05
N LEU A 22 2.40 7.41 24.40
CA LEU A 22 3.68 7.97 23.95
C LEU A 22 3.65 8.27 22.45
N ARG A 23 4.19 9.43 22.06
CA ARG A 23 4.45 9.76 20.65
C ARG A 23 5.71 9.04 20.19
N GLN A 24 5.58 8.22 19.17
CA GLN A 24 6.68 7.48 18.56
C GLN A 24 6.74 7.78 17.06
N SER A 25 7.95 7.82 16.51
CA SER A 25 8.15 7.93 15.06
C SER A 25 8.46 6.55 14.50
N HIS A 26 7.71 6.13 13.48
CA HIS A 26 7.83 4.82 12.86
C HIS A 26 8.04 4.99 11.36
N ARG A 27 8.91 4.16 10.78
CA ARG A 27 9.06 4.06 9.34
C ARG A 27 8.18 2.93 8.81
N LEU A 28 7.29 3.24 7.89
CA LEU A 28 6.47 2.29 7.16
C LEU A 28 7.08 2.05 5.79
N GLU A 29 7.32 0.79 5.45
CA GLU A 29 7.88 0.42 4.14
C GLU A 29 6.76 0.06 3.17
N VAL A 30 6.86 0.51 1.92
CA VAL A 30 5.93 0.10 0.87
C VAL A 30 6.36 -1.28 0.37
N GLN A 31 5.49 -2.27 0.54
CA GLN A 31 5.70 -3.60 -0.02
C GLN A 31 4.56 -3.96 -0.96
N LYS A 32 4.89 -4.33 -2.20
CA LYS A 32 3.91 -4.90 -3.13
C LYS A 32 3.68 -6.36 -2.77
N GLN A 33 2.42 -6.72 -2.50
CA GLN A 33 2.04 -8.12 -2.23
C GLN A 33 1.09 -8.61 -3.31
N LYS A 34 1.36 -9.82 -3.82
CA LYS A 34 0.44 -10.54 -4.70
C LYS A 34 -0.78 -10.97 -3.91
N THR A 35 -1.93 -10.43 -4.29
CA THR A 35 -3.24 -10.83 -3.78
C THR A 35 -4.04 -11.53 -4.89
N ALA A 36 -5.16 -12.17 -4.55
CA ALA A 36 -6.06 -12.77 -5.54
C ALA A 36 -6.58 -11.77 -6.59
N HIS A 37 -6.49 -10.47 -6.32
CA HIS A 37 -6.96 -9.40 -7.20
C HIS A 37 -5.85 -8.72 -8.01
N GLY A 38 -4.57 -9.02 -7.73
CA GLY A 38 -3.41 -8.37 -8.36
C GLY A 38 -2.34 -7.96 -7.35
N ASP A 39 -1.36 -7.19 -7.83
CA ASP A 39 -0.32 -6.61 -6.98
C ASP A 39 -0.87 -5.39 -6.25
N VAL A 40 -0.86 -5.45 -4.92
CA VAL A 40 -1.37 -4.37 -4.06
C VAL A 40 -0.22 -3.80 -3.24
N PRO A 41 0.03 -2.49 -3.29
CA PRO A 41 1.02 -1.84 -2.43
C PRO A 41 0.47 -1.68 -1.01
N PHE A 42 1.15 -2.26 -0.03
CA PHE A 42 0.85 -2.12 1.39
C PHE A 42 1.93 -1.31 2.10
N LEU A 43 1.52 -0.48 3.05
CA LEU A 43 2.42 0.11 4.04
C LEU A 43 2.62 -0.88 5.18
N VAL A 44 3.82 -1.42 5.31
CA VAL A 44 4.14 -2.46 6.28
C VAL A 44 4.78 -1.86 7.53
N CYS A 45 4.15 -2.11 8.67
CA CYS A 45 4.65 -1.72 9.99
C CYS A 45 5.52 -2.85 10.57
N LYS A 46 6.78 -2.55 10.93
CA LYS A 46 7.64 -3.49 11.67
C LYS A 46 7.31 -3.57 13.15
N HIS A 47 6.84 -2.46 13.72
CA HIS A 47 6.48 -2.34 15.12
C HIS A 47 4.97 -2.25 15.29
N TYR A 48 4.51 -2.56 16.50
CA TYR A 48 3.11 -2.48 16.86
C TYR A 48 2.60 -1.03 16.73
N ILE A 49 1.53 -0.87 15.93
CA ILE A 49 0.75 0.36 15.82
C ILE A 49 -0.70 0.01 16.21
N PRO A 50 -1.32 0.76 17.12
CA PRO A 50 -2.71 0.55 17.49
C PRO A 50 -3.64 0.64 16.27
N ALA A 51 -4.71 -0.16 16.25
CA ALA A 51 -5.65 -0.21 15.13
C ALA A 51 -6.26 1.18 14.80
N THR A 52 -6.49 2.02 15.81
CA THR A 52 -6.98 3.40 15.63
C THR A 52 -6.01 4.26 14.82
N GLU A 53 -4.72 4.18 15.12
CA GLU A 53 -3.67 4.87 14.37
C GLU A 53 -3.50 4.27 12.97
N MET A 54 -3.60 2.95 12.83
CA MET A 54 -3.57 2.32 11.50
C MET A 54 -4.71 2.80 10.60
N VAL A 55 -5.94 2.94 11.13
CA VAL A 55 -7.08 3.48 10.37
C VAL A 55 -6.82 4.93 9.96
N ARG A 56 -6.35 5.76 10.90
CA ARG A 56 -6.00 7.16 10.62
C ARG A 56 -4.98 7.29 9.51
N LEU A 57 -3.89 6.52 9.58
CA LEU A 57 -2.82 6.55 8.58
C LEU A 57 -3.29 5.98 7.22
N ALA A 58 -4.15 4.95 7.23
CA ALA A 58 -4.71 4.40 6.00
C ALA A 58 -5.58 5.44 5.27
N GLU A 59 -6.41 6.17 6.02
CA GLU A 59 -7.21 7.28 5.49
C GLU A 59 -6.35 8.45 5.00
N GLU A 60 -5.29 8.80 5.76
CA GLU A 60 -4.38 9.90 5.43
C GLU A 60 -3.59 9.65 4.14
N PHE A 61 -3.06 8.44 3.96
CA PHE A 61 -2.24 8.09 2.80
C PHE A 61 -3.01 7.45 1.66
N GLN A 62 -4.30 7.14 1.87
CA GLN A 62 -5.14 6.42 0.90
C GLN A 62 -4.45 5.14 0.40
N LEU A 63 -3.85 4.42 1.35
CA LEU A 63 -3.10 3.18 1.15
C LEU A 63 -3.42 2.18 2.26
N PRO A 64 -3.51 0.88 1.95
CA PRO A 64 -3.73 -0.13 2.96
C PRO A 64 -2.47 -0.31 3.83
N ILE A 65 -2.68 -0.54 5.12
CA ILE A 65 -1.62 -0.72 6.11
C ILE A 65 -1.64 -2.14 6.65
N LYS A 66 -0.48 -2.78 6.72
CA LYS A 66 -0.32 -4.15 7.21
C LYS A 66 0.65 -4.18 8.39
N HIS A 67 0.23 -4.81 9.48
CA HIS A 67 1.08 -5.12 10.62
C HIS A 67 0.86 -6.59 11.01
N LYS A 68 1.90 -7.43 10.82
CA LYS A 68 1.80 -8.90 10.98
C LYS A 68 0.59 -9.45 10.20
N ASP A 69 -0.37 -10.05 10.91
CA ASP A 69 -1.59 -10.66 10.36
C ASP A 69 -2.77 -9.69 10.27
N THR A 70 -2.60 -8.45 10.74
CA THR A 70 -3.63 -7.42 10.69
C THR A 70 -3.44 -6.53 9.46
N VAL A 71 -4.50 -6.40 8.66
CA VAL A 71 -4.56 -5.48 7.52
C VAL A 71 -5.70 -4.51 7.74
N VAL A 72 -5.43 -3.23 7.55
CA VAL A 72 -6.41 -2.15 7.65
C VAL A 72 -6.49 -1.44 6.31
N PHE A 73 -7.71 -1.33 5.79
CA PHE A 73 -8.00 -0.58 4.58
C PHE A 73 -8.60 0.79 4.92
N PRO A 74 -8.41 1.80 4.06
CA PRO A 74 -9.13 3.06 4.18
C PRO A 74 -10.65 2.82 4.15
N LYS A 75 -11.43 3.60 4.91
CA LYS A 75 -12.89 3.43 4.95
C LYS A 75 -13.51 3.55 3.56
N GLY A 76 -14.45 2.66 3.25
CA GLY A 76 -15.18 2.65 1.99
C GLY A 76 -14.39 2.12 0.78
N THR A 77 -13.16 1.64 0.99
CA THR A 77 -12.34 1.09 -0.10
C THR A 77 -12.24 -0.43 0.00
N MET A 78 -12.30 -1.10 -1.15
CA MET A 78 -12.17 -2.55 -1.23
C MET A 78 -10.76 -2.95 -1.65
N PRO A 79 -10.29 -4.18 -1.34
CA PRO A 79 -8.99 -4.67 -1.81
C PRO A 79 -8.82 -4.57 -3.34
N SER A 80 -9.91 -4.76 -4.09
CA SER A 80 -9.96 -4.63 -5.54
C SER A 80 -9.67 -3.22 -6.06
N THR A 81 -9.86 -2.18 -5.25
CA THR A 81 -9.58 -0.78 -5.61
C THR A 81 -8.07 -0.50 -5.67
N PHE A 82 -7.27 -1.24 -4.92
CA PHE A 82 -5.82 -1.05 -4.83
C PHE A 82 -5.02 -2.03 -5.68
N ALA A 83 -5.69 -2.99 -6.31
CA ALA A 83 -5.05 -3.88 -7.25
C ALA A 83 -4.58 -3.07 -8.45
N GLU A 84 -3.26 -2.96 -8.63
CA GLU A 84 -2.71 -2.75 -9.96
C GLU A 84 -3.11 -4.01 -10.72
N LYS A 85 -4.20 -3.92 -11.50
CA LYS A 85 -4.48 -4.93 -12.51
C LYS A 85 -3.22 -4.97 -13.36
N ILE A 86 -2.47 -6.06 -13.27
CA ILE A 86 -1.55 -6.45 -14.31
C ILE A 86 -2.46 -6.56 -15.52
N ALA A 87 -2.54 -5.48 -16.31
CA ALA A 87 -3.02 -5.60 -17.66
C ALA A 87 -2.11 -6.68 -18.22
N THR A 88 -2.67 -7.88 -18.39
CA THR A 88 -2.16 -8.82 -19.36
C THR A 88 -2.12 -8.01 -20.64
N VAL A 89 -0.98 -7.39 -20.92
CA VAL A 89 -0.67 -6.88 -22.23
C VAL A 89 -0.74 -8.13 -23.07
N GLU A 90 -1.87 -8.29 -23.74
CA GLU A 90 -1.99 -9.22 -24.86
C GLU A 90 -0.71 -9.00 -25.67
N PRO A 91 0.09 -10.04 -25.93
CA PRO A 91 1.24 -9.85 -26.79
C PRO A 91 0.69 -9.30 -28.11
N ASP A 92 0.95 -8.02 -28.38
CA ASP A 92 0.65 -7.42 -29.67
C ASP A 92 1.19 -8.39 -30.71
N THR A 93 0.28 -8.91 -31.52
CA THR A 93 0.58 -9.72 -32.69
C THR A 93 1.51 -8.90 -33.56
N ILE A 94 2.81 -9.15 -33.46
CA ILE A 94 3.76 -8.69 -34.47
C ILE A 94 3.51 -9.60 -35.65
N GLU A 95 2.57 -9.21 -36.50
CA GLU A 95 2.51 -9.67 -37.88
C GLU A 95 3.83 -9.27 -38.53
N ALA A 96 4.81 -10.15 -38.47
CA ALA A 96 5.97 -10.07 -39.33
C ALA A 96 5.51 -10.49 -40.73
N GLU A 97 5.00 -9.51 -41.48
CA GLU A 97 4.94 -9.58 -42.93
C GLU A 97 6.38 -9.74 -43.47
N VAL A 98 6.61 -10.91 -44.06
CA VAL A 98 7.30 -11.15 -45.36
C VAL A 98 8.41 -10.17 -45.76
N GLU A 99 9.65 -10.71 -45.89
CA GLU A 99 10.37 -10.75 -47.19
C GLU A 99 11.38 -11.92 -47.24
#